data_AF-A0AAE1BV45-F1
#
_entry.id   AF-A0AAE1BV45-F1
#
_cell.length_a   1.000
_cell.length_b   1.000
_cell.length_c   1.000
_cell.angle_alpha   90.00
_cell.angle_beta   90.00
_cell.angle_gamma   90.00
#
_symmetry.space_group_name_H-M   'P 1'
#
loop_
_entity.id
_entity.type
_entity.pdbx_description
1 polymer ?
#
loop_
_entity_poly.entity_id
_entity_poly.type
_entity_poly.pdbx_seq_one_letter_code
_entity_poly.pdbx_strand_id
1 'polypeptide(L)'
;MIRVGDLGMGRQYKPEKKVEMQLQASIHHVEERKNYFSIWIFAASERKRGRQTYTRYQTLELEKEFHFNRYLTRRRRIEIAHALCLTERQIKIWFQNRRMKWKKENKSKVENGNPLSETPTPTSPSQ
;
A
#
# COMPACT_ATOMS: atom_id res chain seq x y z
N MET A 1 -55.94 -25.00 -25.33
CA MET A 1 -54.98 -25.98 -24.75
C MET A 1 -53.60 -25.36 -24.96
N ILE A 2 -52.73 -25.07 -23.99
CA ILE A 2 -52.45 -25.64 -22.67
C ILE A 2 -51.98 -24.51 -21.71
N ARG A 3 -52.39 -24.59 -20.44
CA ARG A 3 -51.77 -23.93 -19.27
C ARG A 3 -50.63 -24.81 -18.75
N VAL A 4 -49.45 -24.27 -18.43
CA VAL A 4 -48.53 -24.65 -17.32
C VAL A 4 -47.43 -23.55 -17.29
N GLY A 5 -46.89 -23.01 -16.20
CA GLY A 5 -47.05 -23.28 -14.78
C GLY A 5 -46.23 -22.30 -13.91
N ASP A 6 -46.60 -22.32 -12.64
CA ASP A 6 -45.90 -21.85 -11.45
C ASP A 6 -44.46 -22.37 -11.35
N LEU A 7 -43.59 -21.69 -10.56
CA LEU A 7 -42.56 -22.26 -9.65
C LEU A 7 -41.63 -21.15 -9.13
N GLY A 8 -41.65 -20.93 -7.80
CA GLY A 8 -40.96 -19.83 -7.11
C GLY A 8 -39.49 -20.08 -6.74
N MET A 9 -38.99 -19.29 -5.78
CA MET A 9 -37.95 -19.60 -4.76
C MET A 9 -37.53 -18.30 -4.05
N GLY A 10 -38.09 -18.05 -2.87
CA GLY A 10 -37.60 -17.02 -1.96
C GLY A 10 -36.18 -17.35 -1.49
N ARG A 11 -35.25 -16.42 -1.69
CA ARG A 11 -33.86 -16.55 -1.21
C ARG A 11 -33.82 -16.56 0.32
N GLN A 12 -33.75 -17.74 0.91
CA GLN A 12 -33.34 -17.93 2.30
C GLN A 12 -31.90 -17.42 2.47
N TYR A 13 -31.72 -16.33 3.22
CA TYR A 13 -30.40 -15.81 3.57
C TYR A 13 -29.81 -16.65 4.70
N LYS A 14 -28.70 -17.34 4.43
CA LYS A 14 -27.93 -18.10 5.42
C LYS A 14 -26.89 -17.21 6.12
N PRO A 15 -26.72 -17.25 7.46
CA PRO A 15 -25.88 -16.31 8.21
C PRO A 15 -24.38 -16.37 7.84
N GLU A 16 -23.88 -17.51 7.38
CA GLU A 16 -22.54 -17.69 6.82
C GLU A 16 -22.25 -16.79 5.61
N LYS A 17 -23.28 -16.43 4.82
CA LYS A 17 -23.16 -15.51 3.67
C LYS A 17 -22.88 -14.08 4.12
N LYS A 18 -23.19 -13.70 5.37
CA LYS A 18 -22.96 -12.34 5.89
C LYS A 18 -21.48 -12.10 6.19
N VAL A 19 -20.79 -13.10 6.75
CA VAL A 19 -19.34 -13.07 7.00
C VAL A 19 -18.58 -13.08 5.68
N GLU A 20 -19.00 -13.91 4.73
CA GLU A 20 -18.42 -13.98 3.39
C GLU A 20 -18.61 -12.66 2.61
N MET A 21 -19.77 -12.02 2.74
CA MET A 21 -20.04 -10.71 2.15
C MET A 21 -19.27 -9.57 2.83
N GLN A 22 -19.03 -9.65 4.15
CA GLN A 22 -18.18 -8.69 4.87
C GLN A 22 -16.69 -8.84 4.49
N LEU A 23 -16.23 -10.07 4.31
CA LEU A 23 -14.88 -10.39 3.84
C LEU A 23 -14.70 -9.99 2.38
N GLN A 24 -15.67 -10.29 1.51
CA GLN A 24 -15.71 -9.84 0.12
C GLN A 24 -15.77 -8.31 0.03
N ALA A 25 -16.59 -7.63 0.84
CA ALA A 25 -16.63 -6.16 0.90
C ALA A 25 -15.29 -5.56 1.36
N SER A 26 -14.58 -6.23 2.27
CA SER A 26 -13.24 -5.82 2.72
C SER A 26 -12.17 -6.02 1.62
N ILE A 27 -12.27 -7.10 0.85
CA ILE A 27 -11.41 -7.36 -0.32
C ILE A 27 -11.70 -6.34 -1.44
N HIS A 28 -12.97 -6.06 -1.74
CA HIS A 28 -13.40 -5.06 -2.73
C HIS A 28 -12.93 -3.65 -2.37
N HIS A 29 -12.93 -3.29 -1.08
CA HIS A 29 -12.42 -1.98 -0.60
C HIS A 29 -10.90 -1.80 -0.82
N VAL A 30 -10.14 -2.91 -0.90
CA VAL A 30 -8.70 -2.91 -1.19
C VAL A 30 -8.45 -2.88 -2.70
N GLU A 31 -9.26 -3.58 -3.50
CA GLU A 31 -9.18 -3.59 -4.97
C GLU A 31 -9.54 -2.22 -5.57
N GLU A 32 -10.54 -1.53 -5.04
CA GLU A 32 -10.95 -0.20 -5.52
C GLU A 32 -9.85 0.86 -5.32
N ARG A 33 -9.08 0.81 -4.22
CA ARG A 33 -7.95 1.73 -4.03
C ARG A 33 -6.79 1.48 -5.01
N LYS A 34 -6.57 0.23 -5.43
CA LYS A 34 -5.62 -0.09 -6.50
C LYS A 34 -6.16 0.37 -7.86
N ASN A 35 -7.47 0.27 -8.07
CA ASN A 35 -8.17 0.69 -9.27
C ASN A 35 -8.11 2.22 -9.47
N TYR A 36 -8.43 3.02 -8.44
CA TYR A 36 -8.27 4.48 -8.48
C TYR A 36 -6.81 4.93 -8.67
N PHE A 37 -5.84 4.22 -8.07
CA PHE A 37 -4.43 4.50 -8.30
C PHE A 37 -4.03 4.20 -9.75
N SER A 38 -4.48 3.08 -10.31
CA SER A 38 -4.26 2.71 -11.71
C SER A 38 -4.90 3.74 -12.65
N ILE A 39 -6.19 4.02 -12.51
CA ILE A 39 -6.94 4.98 -13.34
C ILE A 39 -6.32 6.38 -13.29
N TRP A 40 -5.92 6.86 -12.11
CA TRP A 40 -5.28 8.17 -11.98
C TRP A 40 -3.87 8.19 -12.59
N ILE A 41 -3.11 7.09 -12.51
CA ILE A 41 -1.79 6.95 -13.13
C ILE A 41 -1.88 6.88 -14.66
N PHE A 42 -2.87 6.17 -15.20
CA PHE A 42 -3.12 6.11 -16.64
C PHE A 42 -3.69 7.44 -17.17
N ALA A 43 -4.68 8.05 -16.51
CA ALA A 43 -5.22 9.35 -16.91
C ALA A 43 -4.21 10.52 -16.75
N ALA A 44 -3.23 10.41 -15.84
CA ALA A 44 -2.12 11.35 -15.75
C ALA A 44 -1.03 11.12 -16.82
N SER A 45 -0.93 9.91 -17.37
CA SER A 45 -0.02 9.57 -18.48
C SER A 45 -0.47 10.21 -19.81
N GLU A 46 -1.76 10.39 -20.04
CA GLU A 46 -2.28 11.09 -21.24
C GLU A 46 -1.94 12.60 -21.28
N ARG A 47 -1.74 13.26 -20.13
CA ARG A 47 -1.46 14.73 -20.06
C ARG A 47 0.03 15.07 -19.93
N LYS A 48 0.90 14.26 -20.54
CA LYS A 48 2.37 14.30 -20.46
C LYS A 48 2.98 15.71 -20.62
N ARG A 49 3.24 16.37 -19.49
CA ARG A 49 4.56 16.97 -19.26
C ARG A 49 5.49 15.81 -18.91
N GLY A 50 6.55 15.61 -19.69
CA GLY A 50 7.49 14.52 -19.52
C GLY A 50 7.95 14.38 -18.07
N ARG A 51 8.03 13.15 -17.57
CA ARG A 51 8.46 12.87 -16.21
C ARG A 51 9.94 13.20 -16.09
N GLN A 52 10.26 14.34 -15.48
CA GLN A 52 11.65 14.67 -15.16
C GLN A 52 12.18 13.74 -14.06
N THR A 53 13.38 13.21 -14.27
CA THR A 53 14.11 12.42 -13.26
C THR A 53 14.95 13.36 -12.40
N TYR A 54 15.04 13.06 -11.10
CA TYR A 54 15.96 13.78 -10.21
C TYR A 54 17.38 13.28 -10.44
N THR A 55 18.37 14.18 -10.30
CA THR A 55 19.78 13.81 -10.39
C THR A 55 20.20 12.91 -9.23
N ARG A 56 21.36 12.26 -9.35
CA ARG A 56 21.94 11.45 -8.26
C ARG A 56 22.14 12.28 -7.00
N TYR A 57 22.67 13.49 -7.13
CA TYR A 57 22.89 14.42 -6.02
C TYR A 57 21.57 14.79 -5.33
N GLN A 58 20.56 15.19 -6.09
CA GLN A 58 19.23 15.52 -5.54
C GLN A 58 18.63 14.35 -4.76
N THR A 59 18.74 13.13 -5.29
CA THR A 59 18.22 11.93 -4.62
C THR A 59 18.96 11.65 -3.31
N LEU A 60 20.30 11.78 -3.30
CA LEU A 60 21.12 11.56 -2.11
C LEU A 60 20.77 12.53 -0.98
N GLU A 61 20.68 13.83 -1.27
CA GLU A 61 20.33 14.83 -0.25
C GLU A 61 18.89 14.64 0.27
N LEU A 62 17.94 14.28 -0.60
CA LEU A 62 16.57 13.95 -0.19
C LEU A 62 16.52 12.73 0.74
N GLU A 63 17.26 11.67 0.43
CA GLU A 63 17.36 10.49 1.29
C GLU A 63 18.02 10.83 2.62
N LYS A 64 19.13 11.58 2.62
CA LYS A 64 19.81 12.03 3.84
C LYS A 64 18.85 12.79 4.76
N GLU A 65 18.12 13.76 4.22
CA GLU A 65 17.12 14.50 4.97
C GLU A 65 15.99 13.61 5.49
N PHE A 66 15.53 12.65 4.69
CA PHE A 66 14.53 11.68 5.14
C PHE A 66 15.05 10.79 6.27
N HIS A 67 16.34 10.48 6.34
CA HIS A 67 16.91 9.74 7.46
C HIS A 67 16.95 10.57 8.73
N PHE A 68 17.28 11.87 8.60
CA PHE A 68 17.25 12.82 9.71
C PHE A 68 15.84 13.05 10.25
N ASN A 69 14.86 13.31 9.38
CA ASN A 69 13.46 13.47 9.77
C ASN A 69 12.50 12.96 8.68
N ARG A 70 11.54 12.10 9.05
CA ARG A 70 10.63 11.44 8.09
C ARG A 70 9.55 12.40 7.57
N TYR A 71 9.42 13.55 8.23
CA TYR A 71 8.49 14.62 7.93
C TYR A 71 9.24 15.95 7.90
N LEU A 72 8.79 16.88 7.06
CA LEU A 72 9.41 18.21 6.96
C LEU A 72 8.54 19.26 7.60
N THR A 73 9.18 20.21 8.29
CA THR A 73 8.56 21.48 8.68
C THR A 73 8.47 22.42 7.47
N ARG A 74 7.71 23.51 7.61
CA ARG A 74 7.61 24.58 6.58
C ARG A 74 8.98 25.13 6.21
N ARG A 75 9.78 25.48 7.22
CA ARG A 75 11.11 26.10 7.06
C ARG A 75 12.06 25.16 6.34
N ARG A 76 12.18 23.91 6.83
CA ARG A 76 13.11 22.94 6.25
C ARG A 76 12.80 22.62 4.79
N ARG A 77 11.51 22.59 4.43
CA ARG A 77 11.09 22.39 3.03
C ARG A 77 11.57 23.51 2.11
N ILE A 78 11.58 24.77 2.56
CA ILE A 78 12.12 25.90 1.78
C ILE A 78 13.63 25.73 1.59
N GLU A 79 14.35 25.44 2.68
CA GLU A 79 15.81 25.29 2.66
C GLU A 79 16.26 24.23 1.64
N ILE A 80 15.64 23.03 1.69
CA ILE A 80 15.96 21.93 0.77
C ILE A 80 15.56 22.26 -0.68
N ALA A 81 14.40 22.91 -0.87
CA ALA A 81 13.92 23.31 -2.18
C ALA A 81 14.94 24.21 -2.90
N HIS A 82 15.45 25.22 -2.19
CA HIS A 82 16.48 26.12 -2.71
C HIS A 82 17.80 25.39 -2.97
N ALA A 83 18.27 24.57 -2.03
CA ALA A 83 19.54 23.85 -2.15
C ALA A 83 19.58 22.87 -3.34
N LEU A 84 18.43 22.29 -3.71
CA LEU A 84 18.34 21.28 -4.77
C LEU A 84 17.77 21.83 -6.09
N CYS A 85 17.46 23.12 -6.15
CA CYS A 85 16.76 23.75 -7.28
C CYS A 85 15.47 23.02 -7.65
N LEU A 86 14.68 22.64 -6.64
CA LEU A 86 13.37 22.00 -6.79
C LEU A 86 12.29 22.87 -6.16
N THR A 87 11.05 22.73 -6.64
CA THR A 87 9.92 23.41 -6.00
C THR A 87 9.55 22.76 -4.68
N GLU A 88 9.03 23.54 -3.73
CA GLU A 88 8.49 23.01 -2.47
C GLU A 88 7.49 21.87 -2.68
N ARG A 89 6.69 21.96 -3.76
CA ARG A 89 5.73 20.93 -4.15
C ARG A 89 6.43 19.62 -4.51
N GLN A 90 7.51 19.66 -5.28
CA GLN A 90 8.31 18.48 -5.62
C GLN A 90 8.90 17.83 -4.37
N ILE A 91 9.44 18.64 -3.44
CA ILE A 91 9.94 18.15 -2.15
C ILE A 91 8.81 17.46 -1.37
N LYS A 92 7.63 18.10 -1.27
CA LYS A 92 6.47 17.54 -0.59
C LYS A 92 6.05 16.18 -1.17
N ILE A 93 5.96 16.10 -2.49
CA ILE A 93 5.57 14.86 -3.21
C ILE A 93 6.62 13.78 -3.00
N TRP A 94 7.91 14.12 -3.09
CA TRP A 94 8.99 13.15 -2.88
C TRP A 94 8.93 12.56 -1.47
N PHE A 95 8.78 13.39 -0.43
CA PHE A 95 8.65 12.93 0.96
C PHE A 95 7.40 12.07 1.18
N GLN A 96 6.29 12.41 0.53
CA GLN A 96 5.08 11.59 0.56
C GLN A 96 5.32 10.20 -0.05
N ASN A 97 5.90 10.15 -1.26
CA ASN A 97 6.23 8.90 -1.93
C ASN A 97 7.24 8.07 -1.12
N ARG A 98 8.24 8.74 -0.53
CA ARG A 98 9.26 8.08 0.28
C ARG A 98 8.68 7.42 1.52
N ARG A 99 7.76 8.08 2.23
CA ARG A 99 7.03 7.47 3.37
C ARG A 99 6.18 6.29 2.95
N MET A 100 5.52 6.35 1.79
CA MET A 100 4.75 5.22 1.27
C MET A 100 5.64 3.99 1.04
N LYS A 101 6.81 4.20 0.43
CA LYS A 101 7.81 3.14 0.23
C LYS A 101 8.32 2.57 1.56
N TRP A 102 8.70 3.43 2.49
CA TRP A 102 9.18 3.03 3.82
C TRP A 102 8.16 2.18 4.59
N LYS A 103 6.88 2.57 4.55
CA LYS A 103 5.79 1.78 5.17
C LYS A 103 5.70 0.37 4.57
N LYS A 104 5.86 0.24 3.25
CA LYS A 104 5.83 -1.06 2.56
C LYS A 104 7.03 -1.92 2.96
N GLU A 105 8.23 -1.34 2.98
CA GLU A 105 9.50 -2.00 3.36
C GLU A 105 9.46 -2.54 4.79
N ASN A 106 8.83 -1.81 5.73
CA ASN A 106 8.75 -2.24 7.12
C ASN A 106 7.69 -3.31 7.37
N LYS A 107 6.57 -3.31 6.63
CA LYS A 107 5.53 -4.33 6.81
C LYS A 107 6.01 -5.71 6.32
N SER A 108 6.80 -5.77 5.25
CA SER A 108 7.41 -7.01 4.75
C SER A 108 8.46 -7.63 5.67
N LYS A 109 8.98 -6.88 6.66
CA LYS A 109 9.93 -7.43 7.65
C LYS A 109 9.24 -8.17 8.80
N VAL A 110 7.97 -7.89 9.07
CA VAL A 110 7.23 -8.55 10.17
C VAL A 110 6.73 -9.93 9.75
N GLU A 111 6.40 -10.13 8.46
CA GLU A 111 5.86 -11.41 7.96
C GLU A 111 6.93 -12.46 7.59
N ASN A 112 8.21 -12.08 7.52
CA ASN A 112 9.33 -13.01 7.26
C ASN A 112 10.07 -13.47 8.53
N GLY A 113 9.59 -13.06 9.71
CA GLY A 113 10.08 -13.55 11.00
C GLY A 113 9.30 -14.78 11.44
N ASN A 114 9.55 -15.92 10.82
CA ASN A 114 9.13 -17.23 11.33
C ASN A 114 10.16 -17.68 12.38
N PRO A 115 9.84 -17.76 13.70
CA PRO A 115 10.67 -18.53 14.62
C PRO A 115 10.21 -19.98 14.51
N LEU A 116 10.83 -20.75 13.62
CA LEU A 116 10.62 -22.20 13.55
C LEU A 116 11.95 -22.93 13.80
N SER A 117 12.28 -23.07 15.08
CA SER A 117 13.03 -24.15 15.71
C SER A 117 13.12 -23.73 17.18
N GLU A 118 12.45 -24.37 18.13
CA GLU A 118 12.90 -25.63 18.71
C GLU A 118 11.71 -26.53 19.03
N THR A 119 11.67 -27.70 18.42
CA THR A 119 10.97 -28.86 18.97
C THR A 119 11.69 -29.28 20.26
N PRO A 120 11.03 -29.34 21.43
CA PRO A 120 11.57 -30.11 22.53
C PRO A 120 11.46 -31.59 22.14
N THR A 121 12.60 -32.17 21.80
CA THR A 121 12.77 -33.62 21.72
C THR A 121 12.42 -34.23 23.09
N PRO A 122 11.46 -35.17 23.19
CA PRO A 122 11.33 -35.97 24.40
C PRO A 122 12.47 -36.98 24.40
N THR A 123 13.53 -36.69 25.14
CA THR A 123 14.53 -37.70 25.48
C THR A 123 13.87 -38.71 26.41
N SER A 124 13.58 -39.90 25.88
CA SER A 124 13.31 -41.10 26.68
C SER A 124 14.50 -41.36 27.61
N PRO A 125 14.29 -41.46 28.93
CA PRO A 125 15.28 -42.07 29.80
C PRO A 125 15.20 -43.59 29.62
N SER A 126 16.30 -44.15 29.14
CA SER A 126 16.59 -45.57 29.30
C SER A 126 17.00 -45.78 30.77
N GLN A 127 16.14 -46.46 31.54
CA GLN A 127 16.45 -47.53 32.51
C GLN A 127 15.21 -47.90 33.33
#